data_AF-A0A242BT75-F1
#
_entry.id   AF-A0A242BT75-F1
#
_cell.length_a   1.000
_cell.length_b   1.000
_cell.length_c   1.000
_cell.angle_alpha   90.00
_cell.angle_beta   90.00
_cell.angle_gamma   90.00
#
_symmetry.space_group_name_H-M   'P 1'
#
loop_
_entity.id
_entity.type
_entity.pdbx_description
1 polymer ?
#
loop_
_entity_poly.entity_id
_entity_poly.type
_entity_poly.pdbx_seq_one_letter_code
_entity_poly.pdbx_strand_id
1 'polypeptide(L)'
;MLSEKINDPKDYLSYSKEVLLSAGVLTAYPKLFTYYQELCVDFEDIYYDRTKNLFDTFRALLAVDAQIQILLELVTNTKTDLCQELGMKEEEIISMIKHDKRYYYRELTGHATNQLPKWGLIYLSEE
;
A
#
# COMPACT_ATOMS: atom_id res chain seq x y z
N MET A 1 1.64 17.38 16.44
CA MET A 1 1.13 16.01 16.59
C MET A 1 2.20 15.22 17.33
N LEU A 2 1.88 14.70 18.51
CA LEU A 2 2.72 13.66 19.11
C LEU A 2 2.64 12.47 18.15
N SER A 3 3.76 12.06 17.56
CA SER A 3 3.78 10.81 16.79
C SER A 3 3.35 9.72 17.77
N GLU A 4 2.17 9.13 17.56
CA GLU A 4 1.80 7.91 18.27
C GLU A 4 2.95 6.93 18.10
N LYS A 5 3.38 6.32 19.20
CA LYS A 5 4.52 5.39 19.14
C LYS A 5 4.06 4.16 18.37
N ILE A 6 4.51 4.04 17.13
CA ILE A 6 4.39 2.81 16.35
C ILE A 6 5.44 1.85 16.91
N ASN A 7 5.01 0.82 17.64
CA ASN A 7 5.91 -0.16 18.26
C ASN A 7 5.96 -1.47 17.46
N ASP A 8 4.89 -1.79 16.74
CA ASP A 8 4.77 -3.02 15.96
C ASP A 8 3.92 -2.83 14.67
N PRO A 9 3.90 -3.82 13.76
CA PRO A 9 3.17 -3.72 12.50
C PRO A 9 1.67 -3.43 12.65
N LYS A 10 1.04 -3.86 13.74
CA LYS A 10 -0.39 -3.65 13.96
C LYS A 10 -0.68 -2.20 14.28
N ASP A 11 0.19 -1.56 15.05
CA ASP A 11 0.13 -0.11 15.28
C ASP A 11 0.20 0.63 13.94
N TYR A 12 1.13 0.23 13.06
CA TYR A 12 1.30 0.84 11.75
C TYR A 12 0.06 0.67 10.85
N LEU A 13 -0.47 -0.55 10.74
CA LEU A 13 -1.61 -0.89 9.89
C LEU A 13 -2.96 -0.40 10.46
N SER A 14 -2.99 0.02 11.74
CA SER A 14 -4.23 0.50 12.39
C SER A 14 -4.76 1.76 11.70
N TYR A 15 -3.87 2.66 11.31
CA TYR A 15 -4.22 3.90 10.62
C TYR A 15 -4.93 3.62 9.29
N SER A 16 -4.33 2.80 8.42
CA SER A 16 -4.93 2.48 7.12
C SER A 16 -6.26 1.77 7.29
N LYS A 17 -6.37 0.88 8.28
CA LYS A 17 -7.61 0.17 8.59
C LYS A 17 -8.72 1.13 9.02
N GLU A 18 -8.42 2.09 9.89
CA GLU A 18 -9.38 3.08 10.37
C GLU A 18 -9.90 3.95 9.22
N VAL A 19 -9.01 4.44 8.36
CA VAL A 19 -9.38 5.27 7.20
C VAL A 19 -10.28 4.48 6.25
N LEU A 20 -9.90 3.26 5.89
CA LEU A 20 -10.65 2.44 4.92
C LEU A 20 -11.99 1.95 5.48
N LEU A 21 -12.09 1.70 6.80
CA LEU A 21 -13.37 1.40 7.47
C LEU A 21 -14.27 2.64 7.53
N SER A 22 -13.73 3.79 7.91
CA SER A 22 -14.46 5.06 8.01
C SER A 22 -15.03 5.48 6.66
N ALA A 23 -14.32 5.21 5.56
CA ALA A 23 -14.79 5.44 4.20
C ALA A 23 -15.82 4.39 3.71
N GLY A 24 -16.12 3.35 4.50
CA GLY A 24 -17.05 2.28 4.14
C GLY A 24 -16.56 1.30 3.07
N VAL A 25 -15.35 1.48 2.54
CA VAL A 25 -14.80 0.69 1.42
C VAL A 25 -14.65 -0.78 1.80
N LEU A 26 -14.13 -1.06 2.99
CA LEU A 26 -13.98 -2.44 3.48
C LEU A 26 -15.32 -3.11 3.82
N THR A 27 -16.41 -2.36 3.88
CA THR A 27 -17.76 -2.91 4.09
C THR A 27 -18.53 -3.07 2.78
N ALA A 28 -18.33 -2.17 1.81
CA ALA A 28 -19.03 -2.16 0.54
C ALA A 28 -18.41 -3.12 -0.49
N TYR A 29 -17.10 -3.34 -0.42
CA TYR A 29 -16.33 -4.06 -1.44
C TYR A 29 -15.61 -5.27 -0.81
N PRO A 30 -16.24 -6.46 -0.85
CA PRO A 30 -15.72 -7.64 -0.13
C PRO A 30 -14.38 -8.14 -0.68
N LYS A 31 -14.09 -7.98 -1.98
CA LYS A 31 -12.82 -8.41 -2.56
C LYS A 31 -11.70 -7.44 -2.22
N LEU A 32 -11.98 -6.13 -2.21
CA LEU A 32 -11.04 -5.14 -1.68
C LEU A 32 -10.76 -5.37 -0.20
N PHE A 33 -11.76 -5.78 0.58
CA PHE A 33 -11.54 -6.16 1.97
C PHE A 33 -10.63 -7.38 2.11
N THR A 34 -10.90 -8.48 1.40
CA THR A 34 -10.04 -9.66 1.40
C THR A 34 -8.62 -9.32 0.97
N TYR A 35 -8.47 -8.54 -0.11
CA TYR A 35 -7.18 -8.09 -0.59
C TYR A 35 -6.42 -7.26 0.46
N TYR A 36 -7.08 -6.32 1.14
CA TYR A 36 -6.45 -5.54 2.21
C TYR A 36 -6.01 -6.44 3.38
N GLN A 37 -6.82 -7.44 3.74
CA GLN A 37 -6.44 -8.40 4.78
C GLN A 37 -5.20 -9.22 4.39
N GLU A 38 -5.11 -9.66 3.14
CA GLU A 38 -3.93 -10.34 2.61
C GLU A 38 -2.69 -9.45 2.73
N LEU A 39 -2.78 -8.17 2.36
CA LEU A 39 -1.67 -7.23 2.53
C LEU A 39 -1.24 -7.06 3.99
N CYS A 40 -2.18 -7.01 4.94
CA CYS A 40 -1.84 -6.94 6.37
C CYS A 40 -1.09 -8.19 6.84
N VAL A 41 -1.54 -9.38 6.42
CA VAL A 41 -0.88 -10.65 6.75
C VAL A 41 0.52 -10.70 6.15
N ASP A 42 0.66 -10.37 4.86
CA ASP A 42 1.95 -10.33 4.18
C ASP A 42 2.92 -9.36 4.89
N PHE A 43 2.44 -8.18 5.30
CA PHE A 43 3.25 -7.20 6.02
C PHE A 43 3.76 -7.74 7.36
N GLU A 44 2.89 -8.37 8.16
CA GLU A 44 3.25 -8.98 9.44
C GLU A 44 4.27 -10.12 9.22
N ASP A 45 4.02 -11.02 8.27
CA ASP A 45 4.89 -12.16 7.96
C ASP A 45 6.29 -11.69 7.53
N ILE A 46 6.37 -10.68 6.66
CA ILE A 46 7.65 -10.09 6.22
C ILE A 46 8.38 -9.46 7.41
N TYR A 47 7.69 -8.73 8.29
CA TYR A 47 8.30 -8.04 9.41
C TYR A 47 8.88 -9.00 10.46
N TYR A 48 8.16 -10.09 10.74
CA TYR A 48 8.58 -11.10 11.71
C TYR A 48 9.57 -12.13 11.15
N ASP A 49 9.71 -12.24 9.84
CA ASP A 49 10.70 -13.09 9.19
C ASP A 49 12.14 -12.60 9.46
N ARG A 50 12.78 -13.23 10.46
CA ARG A 50 14.17 -12.95 10.86
C ARG A 50 15.21 -13.63 9.97
N THR A 51 14.79 -14.39 8.95
CA THR A 51 15.71 -15.15 8.08
C THR A 51 16.23 -14.31 6.92
N LYS A 52 15.51 -13.26 6.53
CA LYS A 52 15.90 -12.33 5.46
C LYS A 52 16.87 -11.27 5.96
N ASN A 53 17.70 -10.76 5.05
CA ASN A 53 18.52 -9.60 5.38
C ASN A 53 17.66 -8.33 5.45
N LEU A 54 18.18 -7.31 6.14
CA LEU A 54 17.46 -6.07 6.42
C LEU A 54 16.93 -5.39 5.14
N PHE A 55 17.73 -5.37 4.08
CA PHE A 55 17.35 -4.70 2.84
C PHE A 55 16.26 -5.46 2.09
N ASP A 56 16.31 -6.78 2.03
CA ASP A 56 15.26 -7.60 1.42
C ASP A 56 13.94 -7.50 2.21
N THR A 57 14.01 -7.46 3.54
CA THR A 57 12.84 -7.22 4.40
C THR A 57 12.24 -5.84 4.12
N PHE A 58 13.05 -4.78 4.15
CA PHE A 58 12.57 -3.42 3.85
C PHE A 58 12.00 -3.33 2.44
N ARG A 59 12.61 -4.02 1.49
CA ARG A 59 12.11 -4.04 0.12
C ARG A 59 10.70 -4.61 0.04
N ALA A 60 10.52 -5.79 0.63
CA ALA A 60 9.23 -6.45 0.63
C ALA A 60 8.17 -5.64 1.40
N LEU A 61 8.54 -5.02 2.54
CA LEU A 61 7.63 -4.13 3.29
C LEU A 61 7.19 -2.92 2.47
N LEU A 62 8.13 -2.25 1.77
CA LEU A 62 7.80 -1.12 0.91
C LEU A 62 6.87 -1.52 -0.24
N ALA A 63 7.05 -2.71 -0.83
CA ALA A 63 6.15 -3.18 -1.88
C ALA A 63 4.72 -3.42 -1.38
N VAL A 64 4.55 -3.86 -0.13
CA VAL A 64 3.23 -4.00 0.50
C VAL A 64 2.67 -2.64 0.88
N ASP A 65 3.47 -1.77 1.50
CA ASP A 65 3.05 -0.41 1.86
C ASP A 65 2.59 0.38 0.63
N ALA A 66 3.33 0.35 -0.47
CA ALA A 66 2.92 1.02 -1.72
C ALA A 66 1.50 0.61 -2.17
N GLN A 67 1.15 -0.68 -2.05
CA GLN A 67 -0.20 -1.15 -2.39
C GLN A 67 -1.26 -0.59 -1.42
N ILE A 68 -0.94 -0.52 -0.12
CA ILE A 68 -1.83 0.07 0.90
C ILE A 68 -1.99 1.56 0.65
N GLN A 69 -0.91 2.28 0.35
CA GLN A 69 -0.95 3.72 0.10
C GLN A 69 -1.74 4.07 -1.15
N ILE A 70 -1.55 3.35 -2.27
CA ILE A 70 -2.37 3.56 -3.47
C ILE A 70 -3.85 3.35 -3.14
N LEU A 71 -4.20 2.29 -2.38
CA LEU A 71 -5.58 2.07 -1.96
C LEU A 71 -6.11 3.24 -1.10
N LEU A 72 -5.33 3.74 -0.15
CA LEU A 72 -5.71 4.89 0.68
C LEU A 72 -5.92 6.15 -0.16
N GLU A 73 -5.05 6.42 -1.12
CA GLU A 73 -5.17 7.58 -2.00
C GLU A 73 -6.42 7.51 -2.87
N LEU A 74 -6.73 6.35 -3.46
CA LEU A 74 -7.95 6.16 -4.23
C LEU A 74 -9.19 6.45 -3.38
N VAL A 75 -9.22 5.92 -2.16
CA VAL A 75 -10.36 6.08 -1.25
C VAL A 75 -10.48 7.52 -0.74
N THR A 76 -9.37 8.16 -0.40
CA THR A 76 -9.36 9.55 0.10
C THR A 76 -9.78 10.56 -0.97
N ASN A 77 -9.52 10.25 -2.24
CA ASN A 77 -9.90 11.11 -3.36
C ASN A 77 -11.29 10.79 -3.95
N THR A 78 -11.87 9.64 -3.60
CA THR A 78 -13.23 9.26 -4.02
C THR A 78 -14.26 10.08 -3.26
N LYS A 79 -15.24 10.66 -3.96
CA LYS A 79 -16.30 11.49 -3.35
C LYS A 79 -17.62 10.75 -3.18
N THR A 80 -17.84 9.70 -3.98
CA THR A 80 -19.08 8.95 -4.08
C THR A 80 -18.78 7.45 -3.98
N ASP A 81 -18.88 6.70 -5.08
CA ASP A 81 -18.63 5.27 -5.14
C ASP A 81 -17.32 5.01 -5.92
N LEU A 82 -16.39 4.28 -5.31
CA LEU A 82 -15.04 4.04 -5.83
C LEU A 82 -15.07 3.36 -7.19
N CYS A 83 -15.88 2.30 -7.33
CA CYS A 83 -15.97 1.54 -8.58
C CYS A 83 -16.63 2.38 -9.68
N GLN A 84 -17.64 3.18 -9.36
CA GLN A 84 -18.31 4.05 -10.32
C GLN A 84 -17.42 5.21 -10.79
N GLU A 85 -16.68 5.85 -9.89
CA GLU A 85 -15.78 6.97 -10.23
C GLU A 85 -14.61 6.50 -11.11
N LEU A 86 -14.07 5.32 -10.82
CA LEU A 86 -12.98 4.74 -11.62
C LEU A 86 -13.49 4.04 -12.90
N GLY A 87 -14.78 3.73 -12.97
CA GLY A 87 -15.34 2.90 -14.05
C GLY A 87 -14.75 1.49 -14.08
N MET A 88 -14.37 0.96 -12.92
CA MET A 88 -13.66 -0.31 -12.74
C MET A 88 -14.36 -1.20 -11.72
N LYS A 89 -14.24 -2.52 -11.89
CA LYS A 89 -14.62 -3.51 -10.87
C LYS A 89 -13.52 -3.65 -9.81
N GLU A 90 -13.86 -4.22 -8.67
CA GLU A 90 -12.91 -4.47 -7.57
C GLU A 90 -11.63 -5.18 -8.06
N GLU A 91 -11.75 -6.23 -8.88
CA GLU A 91 -10.57 -6.96 -9.38
C GLU A 91 -9.68 -6.13 -10.31
N GLU A 92 -10.27 -5.23 -11.09
CA GLU A 92 -9.53 -4.34 -11.97
C GLU A 92 -8.75 -3.31 -11.15
N ILE A 93 -9.37 -2.77 -10.10
CA ILE A 93 -8.71 -1.89 -9.12
C ILE A 93 -7.57 -2.64 -8.42
N ILE A 94 -7.79 -3.86 -7.95
CA ILE A 94 -6.74 -4.68 -7.30
C ILE A 94 -5.59 -4.94 -8.28
N SER A 95 -5.89 -5.29 -9.53
CA SER A 95 -4.87 -5.53 -10.55
C SER A 95 -4.05 -4.27 -10.86
N MET A 96 -4.71 -3.11 -10.92
CA MET A 96 -4.06 -1.82 -11.09
C MET A 96 -3.12 -1.53 -9.91
N ILE A 97 -3.59 -1.64 -8.67
CA ILE A 97 -2.78 -1.42 -7.47
C ILE A 97 -1.54 -2.34 -7.46
N LYS A 98 -1.71 -3.63 -7.77
CA LYS A 98 -0.61 -4.60 -7.83
C LYS A 98 0.44 -4.24 -8.88
N HIS A 99 0.01 -3.68 -10.00
CA HIS A 99 0.86 -3.25 -11.10
C HIS A 99 1.59 -1.93 -10.78
N ASP A 100 0.91 -0.98 -10.15
CA ASP A 100 1.39 0.39 -9.97
C ASP A 100 2.27 0.58 -8.73
N LYS A 101 2.24 -0.37 -7.78
CA LYS A 101 3.08 -0.35 -6.57
C LYS A 101 4.58 -0.09 -6.84
N ARG A 102 5.10 -0.61 -7.96
CA ARG A 102 6.50 -0.46 -8.37
C ARG A 102 6.88 0.97 -8.77
N TYR A 103 5.89 1.81 -9.06
CA TYR A 103 6.08 3.20 -9.46
C TYR A 103 5.78 4.18 -8.34
N TYR A 104 5.01 3.78 -7.33
CA TYR A 104 4.50 4.66 -6.26
C TYR A 104 5.58 5.57 -5.64
N TYR A 105 6.65 4.98 -5.05
CA TYR A 105 7.69 5.81 -4.43
C TYR A 105 8.55 6.56 -5.44
N ARG A 106 8.65 6.09 -6.69
CA ARG A 106 9.32 6.83 -7.77
C ARG A 106 8.54 8.12 -8.06
N GLU A 107 7.22 8.02 -8.21
CA GLU A 107 6.33 9.16 -8.46
C GLU A 107 6.37 10.18 -7.32
N LEU A 108 6.37 9.73 -6.05
CA LEU A 108 6.50 10.62 -4.89
C LEU A 108 7.80 11.44 -4.89
N THR A 109 8.85 10.94 -5.54
CA THR A 109 10.13 11.67 -5.65
C THR A 109 10.22 12.56 -6.89
N GLY A 110 9.17 12.62 -7.72
CA GLY A 110 9.11 13.43 -8.93
C GLY A 110 10.00 12.96 -10.08
N HIS A 111 10.44 11.69 -10.05
CA HIS A 111 11.29 11.13 -11.11
C HIS A 111 10.45 10.37 -12.14
N ALA A 112 10.73 10.59 -13.42
CA ALA A 112 10.12 9.82 -14.49
C ALA A 112 10.76 8.42 -14.60
N THR A 113 10.06 7.49 -15.25
CA THR A 113 10.55 6.12 -15.52
C THR A 113 11.80 6.08 -16.39
N ASN A 114 12.07 7.14 -17.15
CA ASN A 114 13.26 7.31 -18.00
C ASN A 114 14.48 7.91 -17.29
N GLN A 115 14.37 8.22 -15.99
CA GLN A 115 15.48 8.78 -15.20
C GLN A 115 16.12 7.71 -14.32
N LEU A 116 17.46 7.78 -14.21
CA LEU A 116 18.22 6.94 -13.28
C LEU A 116 17.78 7.28 -11.86
N PRO A 117 17.22 6.30 -11.14
CA PRO A 117 16.67 6.55 -9.82
C PRO A 117 17.76 6.94 -8.80
N LYS A 118 17.45 7.88 -7.89
CA LYS A 118 18.33 8.21 -6.76
C LYS A 118 18.43 7.00 -5.82
N TRP A 119 19.67 6.57 -5.59
CA TRP A 119 20.04 5.24 -5.08
C TRP A 119 19.45 4.82 -3.73
N GLY A 120 19.03 5.76 -2.87
CA GLY A 120 18.65 5.47 -1.48
C GLY A 120 17.22 4.93 -1.25
N LEU A 121 16.27 5.23 -2.14
CA LEU A 121 14.84 4.87 -1.97
C LEU A 121 14.33 3.85 -2.99
N ILE A 122 15.08 3.67 -4.08
CA ILE A 122 14.58 2.99 -5.28
C ILE A 122 15.13 1.57 -5.42
N TYR A 123 16.27 1.27 -4.79
CA TYR A 123 16.81 -0.11 -4.76
C TYR A 123 15.98 -1.07 -3.88
N LEU A 124 15.07 -0.52 -3.06
CA LEU A 124 14.20 -1.27 -2.15
C LEU A 124 12.73 -1.28 -2.60
N SER A 125 12.31 -0.57 -3.64
CA SER A 125 10.90 -0.57 -4.05
C SER A 125 10.68 -1.12 -5.46
N GLU A 126 11.74 -1.28 -6.25
CA GLU A 126 11.66 -1.72 -7.63
C GLU A 126 12.23 -3.13 -7.81
N GLU A 127 11.32 -4.10 -7.88
CA GLU A 127 11.35 -5.31 -8.74
C GLU A 127 9.95 -5.92 -8.84
#